data_AF-A0A2D6LA02-F1
#
_entry.id   AF-A0A2D6LA02-F1
#
_cell.length_a   1.000
_cell.length_b   1.000
_cell.length_c   1.000
_cell.angle_alpha   90.00
_cell.angle_beta   90.00
_cell.angle_gamma   90.00
#
_symmetry.space_group_name_H-M   'P 1'
#
loop_
_entity.id
_entity.type
_entity.pdbx_description
1 polymer ?
#
loop_
_entity_poly.entity_id
_entity_poly.type
_entity_poly.pdbx_seq_one_letter_code
_entity_poly.pdbx_strand_id
1 'polypeptide(L)'
;MKKLVLEVVAEAKAEKKDFEIVVNNGEELLTEGGGSSSRIDEHYVGSISGFLIESLNYGLGGVDKSTPDGQRSFMLSYIGPARDRGLPILVIDYCADPENQLNSFHINRKNSYLLRIINAGFDGAVLDGVDVFQFFESQR
;
A
#
# COMPACT_ATOMS: atom_id res chain seq x y z
N MET A 1 -5.48 -11.98 -10.63
CA MET A 1 -5.07 -10.59 -10.34
C MET A 1 -3.57 -10.36 -10.54
N LYS A 2 -2.68 -11.07 -9.85
CA LYS A 2 -1.21 -10.91 -9.99
C LYS A 2 -0.70 -10.79 -11.44
N LYS A 3 -1.12 -11.70 -12.33
CA LYS A 3 -0.78 -11.66 -13.76
C LYS A 3 -1.15 -10.33 -14.43
N LEU A 4 -2.36 -9.83 -14.16
CA LEU A 4 -2.84 -8.55 -14.71
C LEU A 4 -1.95 -7.38 -14.26
N VAL A 5 -1.58 -7.33 -12.97
CA VAL A 5 -0.69 -6.29 -12.47
C VAL A 5 0.68 -6.35 -13.15
N LEU A 6 1.24 -7.56 -13.33
CA LEU A 6 2.52 -7.74 -14.02
C LEU A 6 2.45 -7.29 -15.49
N GLU A 7 1.34 -7.53 -16.17
CA GLU A 7 1.10 -7.05 -17.54
C GLU A 7 1.03 -5.51 -17.59
N VAL A 8 0.32 -4.88 -16.64
CA VAL A 8 0.30 -3.41 -16.50
C VAL A 8 1.69 -2.85 -16.23
N VAL A 9 2.48 -3.52 -15.38
CA VAL A 9 3.87 -3.14 -15.11
C VAL A 9 4.72 -3.19 -16.37
N ALA A 10 4.60 -4.27 -17.15
CA ALA A 10 5.34 -4.42 -18.39
C ALA A 10 4.97 -3.33 -19.41
N GLU A 11 3.68 -3.06 -19.58
CA GLU A 11 3.17 -2.05 -20.50
C GLU A 11 3.65 -0.64 -20.12
N ALA A 12 3.45 -0.24 -18.86
CA ALA A 12 3.85 1.10 -18.40
C ALA A 12 5.36 1.33 -18.51
N LYS A 13 6.17 0.31 -18.22
CA LYS A 13 7.64 0.38 -18.35
C LYS A 13 8.13 0.29 -19.80
N ALA A 14 7.36 -0.30 -20.71
CA ALA A 14 7.64 -0.26 -22.15
C ALA A 14 7.48 1.15 -22.70
N GLU A 15 6.43 1.86 -22.29
CA GLU A 15 6.18 3.26 -22.68
C GLU A 15 7.13 4.24 -21.98
N LYS A 16 7.37 4.05 -20.67
CA LYS A 16 8.27 4.89 -19.87
C LYS A 16 9.04 4.05 -18.86
N LYS A 17 10.32 3.82 -19.16
CA LYS A 17 11.20 2.93 -18.36
C LYS A 17 11.21 3.22 -16.86
N ASP A 18 11.19 4.50 -16.48
CA ASP A 18 11.25 4.95 -15.09
C ASP A 18 9.85 5.25 -14.51
N PHE A 19 8.79 4.69 -15.10
CA PHE A 19 7.44 4.82 -14.56
C PHE A 19 7.32 3.98 -13.28
N GLU A 20 7.06 4.66 -12.16
CA GLU A 20 6.91 4.03 -10.85
C GLU A 20 5.47 3.53 -10.65
N ILE A 21 5.33 2.30 -10.14
CA ILE A 21 4.04 1.65 -9.94
C ILE A 21 3.88 1.30 -8.46
N VAL A 22 2.92 1.94 -7.81
CA VAL A 22 2.54 1.65 -6.44
C VAL A 22 1.16 1.01 -6.47
N VAL A 23 1.05 -0.22 -5.97
CA VAL A 23 -0.24 -0.93 -5.88
C VAL A 23 -0.93 -0.62 -4.56
N ASN A 24 -2.26 -0.64 -4.52
CA ASN A 24 -3.04 -0.36 -3.31
C ASN A 24 -3.80 -1.60 -2.83
N ASN A 25 -3.58 -1.99 -1.57
CA ASN A 25 -4.14 -3.18 -0.92
C ASN A 25 -3.87 -4.48 -1.73
N GLY A 26 -4.60 -5.55 -1.44
CA GLY A 26 -4.39 -6.85 -2.11
C GLY A 26 -3.13 -7.54 -1.59
N GLU A 27 -2.96 -7.52 -0.28
CA GLU A 27 -1.82 -8.01 0.49
C GLU A 27 -1.48 -9.47 0.16
N GLU A 28 -2.49 -10.29 -0.18
CA GLU A 28 -2.33 -11.67 -0.60
C GLU A 28 -1.49 -11.80 -1.88
N LEU A 29 -1.46 -10.76 -2.73
CA LEU A 29 -0.64 -10.76 -3.94
C LEU A 29 0.86 -10.71 -3.63
N LEU A 30 1.25 -10.25 -2.44
CA LEU A 30 2.65 -10.21 -2.01
C LEU A 30 3.24 -11.61 -1.79
N THR A 31 2.42 -12.65 -1.69
CA THR A 31 2.85 -14.03 -1.43
C THR A 31 2.54 -14.96 -2.61
N GLU A 32 3.28 -16.06 -2.72
CA GLU A 32 3.11 -17.05 -3.80
C GLU A 32 1.76 -17.78 -3.71
N GLY A 33 1.26 -18.01 -2.50
CA GLY A 33 0.08 -18.82 -2.21
C GLY A 33 -1.13 -18.03 -1.70
N GLY A 34 -1.04 -16.71 -1.61
CA GLY A 34 -2.11 -15.84 -1.11
C GLY A 34 -2.24 -15.79 0.42
N GLY A 35 -1.69 -16.74 1.17
CA GLY A 35 -1.70 -16.71 2.63
C GLY A 35 -0.50 -15.97 3.23
N SER A 36 -0.65 -15.36 4.41
CA SER A 36 0.42 -14.63 5.10
C SER A 36 1.58 -15.49 5.57
N SER A 37 1.36 -16.80 5.73
CA SER A 37 2.42 -17.78 6.02
C SER A 37 3.12 -18.30 4.76
N SER A 38 2.64 -17.94 3.57
CA SER A 38 3.28 -18.33 2.30
C SER A 38 4.55 -17.51 2.09
N ARG A 39 5.47 -18.05 1.27
CA ARG A 39 6.66 -17.29 0.86
C ARG A 39 6.25 -16.02 0.12
N ILE A 40 7.06 -14.98 0.28
CA ILE A 40 6.97 -13.77 -0.54
C ILE A 40 7.23 -14.14 -2.00
N ASP A 41 6.38 -13.62 -2.89
CA ASP A 41 6.59 -13.70 -4.33
C ASP A 41 7.60 -12.62 -4.74
N GLU A 42 8.88 -12.99 -4.80
CA GLU A 42 9.97 -12.05 -5.07
C GLU A 42 9.91 -11.47 -6.49
N HIS A 43 9.35 -12.22 -7.45
CA HIS A 43 9.14 -11.71 -8.81
C HIS A 43 8.09 -10.60 -8.81
N TYR A 44 6.95 -10.81 -8.12
CA TYR A 44 5.92 -9.80 -8.00
C TYR A 44 6.42 -8.58 -7.22
N VAL A 45 6.99 -8.80 -6.03
CA VAL A 45 7.53 -7.72 -5.18
C VAL A 45 8.62 -6.92 -5.88
N GLY A 46 9.51 -7.56 -6.64
CA GLY A 46 10.56 -6.88 -7.40
C GLY A 46 10.07 -6.15 -8.66
N SER A 47 8.85 -6.42 -9.13
CA SER A 47 8.29 -5.80 -10.34
C SER A 47 7.65 -4.43 -10.07
N ILE A 48 7.09 -4.26 -8.87
CA ILE A 48 6.42 -3.04 -8.41
C ILE A 48 7.39 -2.12 -7.67
N SER A 49 7.07 -0.83 -7.67
CA SER A 49 7.90 0.19 -7.03
C SER A 49 7.54 0.39 -5.57
N GLY A 50 6.27 0.16 -5.20
CA GLY A 50 5.81 0.32 -3.83
C GLY A 50 4.49 -0.36 -3.56
N PHE A 51 4.14 -0.42 -2.29
CA PHE A 51 2.86 -0.92 -1.83
C PHE A 51 2.19 0.13 -0.95
N LEU A 52 0.94 0.44 -1.26
CA LEU A 52 0.06 1.29 -0.50
C LEU A 52 -0.87 0.39 0.30
N ILE A 53 -1.03 0.69 1.58
CA ILE A 53 -1.99 0.03 2.45
C ILE A 53 -2.88 1.05 3.12
N GLU A 54 -4.18 0.76 3.10
CA GLU A 54 -5.18 1.63 3.69
C GLU A 54 -5.67 1.12 5.03
N SER A 55 -5.74 2.11 5.92
CA SER A 55 -6.14 2.07 7.32
C SER A 55 -5.33 1.12 8.18
N LEU A 56 -3.99 1.18 8.12
CA LEU A 56 -3.12 0.34 8.95
C LEU A 56 -3.30 0.64 10.45
N ASN A 57 -3.38 1.91 10.82
CA ASN A 57 -3.50 2.37 12.21
C ASN A 57 -4.86 3.01 12.49
N TYR A 58 -5.44 3.75 11.54
CA TYR A 58 -6.76 4.39 11.71
C TYR A 58 -7.56 4.41 10.40
N GLY A 59 -8.87 4.20 10.48
CA GLY A 59 -9.79 4.39 9.35
C GLY A 59 -10.65 3.17 8.99
N LEU A 60 -10.25 1.96 9.39
CA LEU A 60 -10.91 0.71 8.94
C LEU A 60 -12.36 0.58 9.45
N GLY A 61 -12.69 1.24 10.56
CA GLY A 61 -14.03 1.34 11.14
C GLY A 61 -14.66 2.72 11.04
N GLY A 62 -14.11 3.59 10.19
CA GLY A 62 -14.46 5.01 10.08
C GLY A 62 -13.32 5.94 10.51
N VAL A 63 -13.45 7.22 10.15
CA VAL A 63 -12.47 8.27 10.46
C VAL A 63 -12.15 8.30 11.96
N ASP A 64 -10.86 8.43 12.28
CA ASP A 64 -10.29 8.42 13.64
C ASP A 64 -10.46 7.12 14.43
N LYS A 65 -11.11 6.09 13.88
CA LYS A 65 -11.22 4.79 14.56
C LYS A 65 -9.92 4.03 14.39
N SER A 66 -9.30 3.68 15.52
CA SER A 66 -8.15 2.79 15.52
C SER A 66 -8.50 1.47 14.85
N THR A 67 -7.60 1.03 13.97
CA THR A 67 -7.70 -0.26 13.32
C THR A 67 -7.62 -1.37 14.35
N PRO A 68 -8.58 -2.31 14.40
CA PRO A 68 -8.55 -3.41 15.36
C PRO A 68 -7.23 -4.21 15.28
N ASP A 69 -6.68 -4.59 16.43
CA ASP A 69 -5.36 -5.25 16.52
C ASP A 69 -5.25 -6.51 15.66
N GLY A 70 -6.32 -7.29 15.54
CA GLY A 70 -6.36 -8.47 14.67
C GLY A 70 -6.16 -8.13 13.20
N GLN A 71 -6.85 -7.08 12.71
CA GLN A 71 -6.73 -6.62 11.33
C GLN A 71 -5.38 -5.98 11.06
N ARG A 72 -4.89 -5.17 12.01
CA ARG A 72 -3.55 -4.59 11.91
C ARG A 72 -2.46 -5.67 11.88
N SER A 73 -2.57 -6.69 12.72
CA SER A 73 -1.62 -7.81 12.75
C SER A 73 -1.68 -8.63 11.47
N PHE A 74 -2.88 -8.85 10.93
CA PHE A 74 -3.08 -9.50 9.64
C PHE A 74 -2.39 -8.73 8.51
N MET A 75 -2.65 -7.43 8.37
CA MET A 75 -1.98 -6.59 7.37
C MET A 75 -0.44 -6.63 7.51
N LEU A 76 0.07 -6.45 8.74
CA LEU A 76 1.51 -6.49 9.02
C LEU A 76 2.16 -7.84 8.67
N SER A 77 1.41 -8.95 8.75
CA SER A 77 1.94 -10.28 8.41
C SER A 77 2.28 -10.44 6.92
N TYR A 78 1.66 -9.65 6.04
CA TYR A 78 1.99 -9.61 4.61
C TYR A 78 3.02 -8.53 4.27
N ILE A 79 2.80 -7.30 4.73
CA ILE A 79 3.63 -6.16 4.31
C ILE A 79 4.99 -6.13 5.01
N GLY A 80 5.13 -6.75 6.19
CA GLY A 80 6.38 -6.82 6.93
C GLY A 80 7.49 -7.53 6.13
N PRO A 81 7.29 -8.78 5.69
CA PRO A 81 8.29 -9.50 4.91
C PRO A 81 8.60 -8.88 3.54
N ALA A 82 7.65 -8.16 2.93
CA ALA A 82 7.89 -7.40 1.69
C ALA A 82 8.76 -6.15 1.98
N ARG A 83 8.44 -5.42 3.05
CA ARG A 83 9.23 -4.27 3.53
C ARG A 83 10.67 -4.65 3.86
N ASP A 84 10.86 -5.80 4.52
CA ASP A 84 12.19 -6.27 4.91
C ASP A 84 13.06 -6.66 3.69
N ARG A 85 12.46 -6.84 2.51
CA ARG A 85 13.13 -6.99 1.21
C ARG A 85 13.35 -5.67 0.47
N GLY A 86 13.04 -4.56 1.11
CA GLY A 86 13.22 -3.22 0.56
C GLY A 86 12.03 -2.68 -0.23
N LEU A 87 10.90 -3.39 -0.29
CA LEU A 87 9.69 -2.84 -0.89
C LEU A 87 9.18 -1.70 0.01
N PRO A 88 9.17 -0.44 -0.45
CA PRO A 88 8.78 0.63 0.43
C PRO A 88 7.25 0.67 0.54
N ILE A 89 6.75 1.07 1.72
CA ILE A 89 5.33 0.99 2.07
C ILE A 89 4.78 2.39 2.30
N LEU A 90 3.67 2.70 1.65
CA LEU A 90 2.86 3.90 1.87
C LEU A 90 1.67 3.52 2.74
N VAL A 91 1.54 4.15 3.89
CA VAL A 91 0.36 3.97 4.76
C VAL A 91 -0.54 5.18 4.57
N ILE A 92 -1.81 4.93 4.30
CA ILE A 92 -2.86 5.95 4.34
C ILE A 92 -3.78 5.60 5.51
N ASP A 93 -3.81 6.48 6.51
CA ASP A 93 -4.73 6.41 7.65
C ASP A 93 -5.74 7.56 7.55
N TYR A 94 -7.00 7.29 7.89
CA TYR A 94 -8.07 8.28 7.85
C TYR A 94 -8.24 8.93 9.23
N CYS A 95 -7.50 10.02 9.47
CA CYS A 95 -7.50 10.77 10.73
C CYS A 95 -8.00 12.21 10.54
N ALA A 96 -9.00 12.64 11.30
CA ALA A 96 -9.41 14.04 11.40
C ALA A 96 -8.88 14.71 12.69
N ASP A 97 -8.67 13.94 13.76
CA ASP A 97 -8.06 14.43 14.99
C ASP A 97 -6.56 14.70 14.81
N PRO A 98 -6.05 15.90 15.14
CA PRO A 98 -4.62 16.24 15.02
C PRO A 98 -3.68 15.31 15.80
N GLU A 99 -4.11 14.78 16.94
CA GLU A 99 -3.34 13.82 17.74
C GLU A 99 -3.21 12.49 17.00
N ASN A 100 -4.31 12.00 16.40
CA ASN A 100 -4.27 10.78 15.58
C ASN A 100 -3.41 10.94 14.32
N GLN A 101 -3.44 12.13 13.69
CA GLN A 101 -2.55 12.45 12.57
C GLN A 101 -1.07 12.39 13.00
N LEU A 102 -0.73 13.00 14.13
CA LEU A 102 0.63 13.00 14.66
C LEU A 102 1.08 11.59 15.08
N ASN A 103 0.19 10.81 15.70
CA ASN A 103 0.46 9.44 16.12
C ASN A 103 0.68 8.51 14.92
N SER A 104 -0.17 8.58 13.89
CA SER A 104 0.03 7.83 12.64
C SER A 104 1.39 8.17 12.02
N PHE A 105 1.73 9.46 11.93
CA PHE A 105 3.03 9.90 11.42
C PHE A 105 4.20 9.34 12.24
N HIS A 106 4.10 9.33 13.57
CA HIS A 106 5.16 8.83 14.44
C HIS A 106 5.39 7.31 14.30
N ILE A 107 4.31 6.53 14.23
CA ILE A 107 4.36 5.07 14.06
C ILE A 107 5.05 4.69 12.73
N ASN A 108 4.75 5.43 11.66
CA ASN A 108 5.20 5.10 10.30
C ASN A 108 6.61 5.62 9.96
N ARG A 109 7.25 6.39 10.85
CA ARG A 109 8.38 7.29 10.54
C ARG A 109 9.68 6.61 10.08
N LYS A 110 9.82 5.28 10.19
CA LYS A 110 11.10 4.64 9.87
C LYS A 110 11.34 4.39 8.38
N ASN A 111 10.32 4.31 7.50
CA ASN A 111 10.49 4.08 6.05
C ASN A 111 9.25 4.47 5.19
N SER A 112 8.45 5.45 5.63
CA SER A 112 7.21 5.83 4.92
C SER A 112 7.47 6.45 3.54
N TYR A 113 6.74 5.99 2.52
CA TYR A 113 6.72 6.59 1.18
C TYR A 113 6.27 8.06 1.19
N LEU A 114 5.40 8.47 2.11
CA LEU A 114 5.01 9.88 2.25
C LEU A 114 6.22 10.74 2.60
N LEU A 115 7.09 10.24 3.47
CA LEU A 115 8.34 10.91 3.79
C LEU A 115 9.30 10.92 2.59
N ARG A 116 9.30 9.89 1.74
CA ARG A 116 10.08 9.91 0.48
C ARG A 116 9.55 10.94 -0.51
N ILE A 117 8.23 11.10 -0.65
CA ILE A 117 7.60 12.12 -1.49
C ILE A 117 7.97 13.52 -0.99
N ILE A 118 7.83 13.75 0.33
CA ILE A 118 8.23 15.01 0.96
C ILE A 118 9.74 15.27 0.79
N ASN A 119 10.59 14.26 1.05
CA ASN A 119 12.05 14.39 0.92
C ASN A 119 12.52 14.55 -0.53
N ALA A 120 11.75 14.05 -1.51
CA ALA A 120 12.02 14.25 -2.93
C ALA A 120 11.67 15.68 -3.41
N GLY A 121 11.11 16.53 -2.53
CA GLY A 121 10.84 17.92 -2.82
C GLY A 121 9.54 18.16 -3.59
N PHE A 122 8.63 17.18 -3.63
CA PHE A 122 7.30 17.38 -4.18
C PHE A 122 6.43 18.14 -3.17
N ASP A 123 5.71 19.17 -3.62
CA ASP A 123 4.81 19.97 -2.78
C ASP A 123 3.53 19.22 -2.36
N GLY A 124 3.22 18.10 -3.00
CA GLY A 124 2.07 17.27 -2.70
C GLY A 124 1.99 16.00 -3.56
N ALA A 125 1.06 15.12 -3.19
CA ALA A 125 0.68 13.94 -3.97
C ALA A 125 -0.84 13.97 -4.21
N VAL A 126 -1.25 13.61 -5.43
CA VAL A 126 -2.67 13.42 -5.77
C VAL A 126 -2.92 11.92 -5.88
N LEU A 127 -3.90 11.44 -5.13
CA LEU A 127 -4.44 10.08 -5.24
C LEU A 127 -5.80 10.17 -5.91
N ASP A 128 -5.99 9.41 -6.99
CA ASP A 128 -7.24 9.33 -7.73
C ASP A 128 -7.57 7.86 -8.01
N GLY A 129 -8.85 7.55 -8.23
CA GLY A 129 -9.32 6.19 -8.55
C GLY A 129 -9.26 5.19 -7.39
N VAL A 130 -9.09 5.66 -6.14
CA VAL A 130 -9.00 4.81 -4.94
C VAL A 130 -10.27 3.95 -4.74
N ASP A 131 -11.43 4.47 -5.17
CA ASP A 131 -12.73 3.80 -5.12
C ASP A 131 -13.20 3.21 -6.47
N VAL A 132 -12.32 3.08 -7.47
CA VAL A 132 -12.74 2.62 -8.80
C VAL A 132 -13.33 1.21 -8.80
N PHE A 133 -13.00 0.39 -7.80
CA PHE A 133 -13.59 -0.94 -7.65
C PHE A 133 -15.10 -0.87 -7.37
N GLN A 134 -15.57 0.14 -6.61
CA GLN A 134 -16.99 0.33 -6.29
C GLN A 134 -17.81 0.60 -7.54
N PHE A 135 -17.24 1.32 -8.52
CA PHE A 135 -17.88 1.53 -9.82
C PHE A 135 -18.20 0.20 -10.50
N PHE A 136 -17.26 -0.74 -10.54
CA PHE A 136 -17.48 -2.05 -11.18
C PHE A 136 -18.37 -3.00 -10.37
N GLU A 137 -18.38 -2.90 -9.04
CA GLU A 137 -19.31 -3.70 -8.22
C GLU A 137 -20.76 -3.23 -8.36
N SER A 138 -21.00 -1.92 -8.51
CA SER A 138 -22.35 -1.38 -8.71
C SER A 138 -22.99 -1.74 -10.07
N GLN A 139 -22.19 -2.28 -10.99
CA GLN A 139 -22.62 -2.67 -12.34
C GLN A 139 -22.92 -4.18 -12.46
N ARG A 140 -22.89 -4.93 -11.34
CA ARG A 140 -23.28 -6.34 -11.26
C ARG A 140 -24.69 -6.50 -10.71
#